data_AF-A0ABD5S0U8-F1
#
_entry.id   AF-A0ABD5S0U8-F1
#
_cell.length_a   1.000
_cell.length_b   1.000
_cell.length_c   1.000
_cell.angle_alpha   90.00
_cell.angle_beta   90.00
_cell.angle_gamma   90.00
#
_symmetry.space_group_name_H-M   'P 1'
#
loop_
_entity.id
_entity.type
_entity.pdbx_description
1 polymer ?
#
loop_
_entity_poly.entity_id
_entity_poly.type
_entity_poly.pdbx_seq_one_letter_code
_entity_poly.pdbx_strand_id
1 'polypeptide(L)'
;MQFAEFADRAREMEAEAGDIETTLLVRDLFLAAAGAPAGSDEPDDLPVLARFVQGRVFPAWRSETLDIGPSLCYEAIARAAGPNVTAADVEDRLAETGEIGEVA
;
A
#
# COMPACT_ATOMS: atom_id res chain seq x y z
N MET A 1 2.44 -12.43 -5.39
CA MET A 1 2.97 -11.83 -4.15
C MET A 1 1.82 -11.56 -3.20
N GLN A 2 1.93 -11.94 -1.93
CA GLN A 2 0.93 -11.57 -0.93
C GLN A 2 1.08 -10.09 -0.55
N PHE A 3 0.00 -9.40 -0.21
CA PHE A 3 0.07 -7.96 0.12
C PHE A 3 0.95 -7.65 1.33
N ALA A 4 0.98 -8.53 2.34
CA ALA A 4 1.88 -8.40 3.48
C ALA A 4 3.37 -8.43 3.06
N GLU A 5 3.71 -9.29 2.10
CA GLU A 5 5.07 -9.39 1.56
C GLU A 5 5.46 -8.13 0.78
N PHE A 6 4.50 -7.51 0.09
CA PHE A 6 4.71 -6.20 -0.54
C PHE A 6 4.90 -5.10 0.51
N ALA A 7 4.09 -5.08 1.57
CA ALA A 7 4.18 -4.09 2.64
C ALA A 7 5.54 -4.12 3.36
N ASP A 8 6.09 -5.32 3.59
CA ASP A 8 7.43 -5.45 4.18
C ASP A 8 8.53 -4.88 3.28
N ARG A 9 8.44 -5.12 1.96
CA ARG A 9 9.35 -4.50 0.99
C ARG A 9 9.18 -2.98 0.91
N ALA A 10 7.95 -2.46 0.97
CA ALA A 10 7.69 -1.03 0.97
C ALA A 10 8.33 -0.34 2.19
N ARG A 11 8.28 -0.97 3.37
CA ARG A 11 8.94 -0.49 4.59
C ARG A 11 10.47 -0.46 4.45
N GLU A 12 11.05 -1.45 3.78
CA GLU A 12 12.49 -1.46 3.48
C GLU A 12 12.87 -0.29 2.55
N MET A 13 12.05 -0.01 1.52
CA MET A 13 12.25 1.13 0.63
C MET A 13 12.11 2.48 1.33
N GLU A 14 11.16 2.61 2.26
CA GLU A 14 10.95 3.82 3.06
C GLU A 14 12.12 4.12 4.00
N ALA A 15 12.76 3.07 4.55
CA ALA A 15 13.92 3.21 5.42
C ALA A 15 15.23 3.51 4.65
N GLU A 16 15.26 3.27 3.34
CA GLU A 16 16.42 3.51 2.49
C GLU A 16 16.53 4.98 2.08
N ALA A 17 17.71 5.58 2.31
CA ALA A 17 17.99 6.98 2.01
C ALA A 17 18.71 7.19 0.67
N GLY A 18 19.29 6.13 0.09
CA GLY A 18 20.05 6.17 -1.15
C GLY A 18 19.20 5.88 -2.39
N ASP A 19 19.21 6.80 -3.35
CA ASP A 19 18.42 6.66 -4.59
C ASP A 19 18.77 5.38 -5.39
N ILE A 20 20.05 5.00 -5.40
CA ILE A 20 20.52 3.81 -6.12
C ILE A 20 20.01 2.56 -5.40
N GLU A 21 20.15 2.52 -4.09
CA GLU A 21 19.71 1.44 -3.23
C GLU A 21 18.19 1.26 -3.33
N THR A 22 17.40 2.33 -3.24
CA THR A 22 15.95 2.30 -3.49
C THR A 22 15.63 1.77 -4.89
N THR A 23 16.38 2.18 -5.92
CA THR A 23 16.21 1.66 -7.28
C THR A 23 16.44 0.14 -7.36
N LEU A 24 17.45 -0.37 -6.65
CA LEU A 24 17.74 -1.80 -6.58
C LEU A 24 16.63 -2.56 -5.85
N LEU A 25 16.08 -2.01 -4.76
CA LEU A 25 14.93 -2.59 -4.06
C LEU A 25 13.69 -2.67 -4.96
N VAL A 26 13.40 -1.61 -5.72
CA VAL A 26 12.28 -1.59 -6.67
C VAL A 26 12.48 -2.60 -7.81
N ARG A 27 13.71 -2.72 -8.32
CA ARG A 27 14.06 -3.77 -9.29
C ARG A 27 13.77 -5.15 -8.72
N ASP A 28 14.18 -5.41 -7.48
CA ASP A 28 14.01 -6.72 -6.85
C ASP A 28 12.54 -7.05 -6.58
N LEU A 29 11.73 -6.05 -6.21
CA LEU A 29 10.27 -6.18 -6.17
C LEU A 29 9.71 -6.64 -7.53
N PHE A 30 10.12 -6.00 -8.63
CA PHE A 30 9.61 -6.35 -9.97
C PHE A 30 10.08 -7.71 -10.47
N LEU A 31 11.31 -8.12 -10.14
CA LEU A 31 11.81 -9.46 -10.45
C LEU A 31 11.04 -10.54 -9.68
N ALA A 32 10.71 -10.29 -8.41
CA ALA A 32 9.87 -11.18 -7.61
C ALA A 32 8.43 -11.27 -8.13
N ALA A 33 7.91 -10.18 -8.70
CA ALA A 33 6.58 -10.12 -9.30
C ALA A 33 6.48 -10.86 -10.64
N ALA A 34 7.55 -10.81 -11.46
CA ALA A 34 7.60 -11.39 -12.80
C ALA A 34 7.70 -12.94 -12.83
N GLY A 35 7.34 -13.62 -11.74
CA GLY A 35 7.59 -15.04 -11.50
C GLY A 35 6.61 -16.03 -12.13
N ALA A 36 5.53 -15.57 -12.77
CA ALA A 36 4.62 -16.47 -13.47
C ALA A 36 5.29 -16.98 -14.78
N PRO A 37 5.53 -18.30 -14.93
CA PRO A 37 6.13 -18.83 -16.15
C PRO A 37 5.25 -18.51 -17.36
N ALA A 38 5.87 -18.19 -18.50
CA ALA A 38 5.14 -17.89 -19.72
C ALA A 38 4.15 -19.02 -20.07
N GLY A 39 2.85 -18.71 -19.98
CA GLY A 39 1.76 -19.67 -20.21
C GLY A 39 1.12 -20.30 -18.96
N SER A 40 1.44 -19.85 -17.76
CA SER A 40 0.63 -20.17 -16.57
C SER A 40 -0.63 -19.30 -16.50
N ASP A 41 -1.67 -19.84 -15.85
CA ASP A 41 -2.91 -19.11 -15.51
C ASP A 41 -2.75 -18.25 -14.24
N GLU A 42 -1.54 -18.17 -13.67
CA GLU A 42 -1.29 -17.31 -12.50
C GLU A 42 -1.32 -15.83 -12.91
N PRO A 43 -2.04 -15.00 -12.15
CA PRO A 43 -2.12 -13.57 -12.44
C PRO A 43 -0.74 -12.92 -12.34
N ASP A 44 -0.38 -12.14 -13.37
CA ASP A 44 0.80 -11.30 -13.36
C ASP A 44 0.57 -10.11 -12.40
N ASP A 45 1.31 -10.10 -11.28
CA ASP A 45 1.22 -9.05 -10.27
C ASP A 45 1.97 -7.78 -10.67
N LEU A 46 2.86 -7.84 -11.67
CA LEU A 46 3.73 -6.72 -12.05
C LEU A 46 2.95 -5.43 -12.36
N PRO A 47 1.83 -5.45 -13.12
CA PRO A 47 1.05 -4.23 -13.39
C PRO A 47 0.43 -3.62 -12.13
N VAL A 48 0.12 -4.42 -11.11
CA VAL A 48 -0.45 -3.94 -9.83
C VAL A 48 0.65 -3.34 -8.97
N LEU A 49 1.74 -4.08 -8.77
CA LEU A 49 2.85 -3.65 -7.92
C LEU A 49 3.56 -2.41 -8.47
N ALA A 50 3.69 -2.29 -9.80
CA ALA A 50 4.22 -1.09 -10.44
C ALA A 50 3.40 0.19 -10.16
N ARG A 51 2.10 0.06 -9.88
CA ARG A 51 1.24 1.19 -9.48
C ARG A 51 1.27 1.41 -7.98
N PHE A 52 1.23 0.34 -7.18
CA PHE A 52 1.19 0.44 -5.73
C PHE A 52 2.45 1.09 -5.16
N VAL A 53 3.64 0.78 -5.69
CA VAL A 53 4.89 1.43 -5.28
C VAL A 53 4.91 2.94 -5.58
N GLN A 54 4.04 3.40 -6.48
CA GLN A 54 3.87 4.82 -6.82
C GLN A 54 2.69 5.48 -6.09
N GLY A 55 2.04 4.78 -5.14
CA GLY A 55 0.84 5.26 -4.47
C GLY A 55 -0.39 5.35 -5.37
N ARG A 56 -0.46 4.55 -6.45
CA ARG A 56 -1.58 4.55 -7.41
C ARG A 56 -2.33 3.22 -7.38
N VAL A 57 -3.66 3.29 -7.46
CA VAL A 57 -4.52 2.10 -7.62
C VAL A 57 -4.89 1.88 -9.08
N PHE A 58 -5.32 2.94 -9.77
CA PHE A 58 -5.73 2.90 -11.17
C PHE A 58 -4.65 3.48 -12.09
N PRO A 59 -4.56 3.03 -13.35
CA PRO A 59 -3.67 3.66 -14.33
C PRO A 59 -4.17 5.07 -14.70
N ALA A 60 -3.25 5.98 -15.03
CA ALA A 60 -3.54 7.39 -15.24
C ALA A 60 -4.54 7.72 -16.37
N TRP A 61 -4.77 6.78 -17.30
CA TRP A 61 -5.73 6.95 -18.40
C TRP A 61 -7.17 6.52 -18.04
N ARG A 62 -7.39 5.93 -16.85
CA ARG A 62 -8.72 5.65 -16.30
C ARG A 62 -9.20 6.85 -15.49
N SER A 63 -10.50 7.15 -15.57
CA SER A 63 -11.16 8.15 -14.72
C SER A 63 -11.62 7.60 -13.37
N GLU A 64 -11.41 6.32 -13.11
CA GLU A 64 -11.78 5.65 -11.87
C GLU A 64 -11.00 6.22 -10.68
N THR A 65 -11.70 6.50 -9.59
CA THR A 65 -11.14 6.93 -8.31
C THR A 65 -11.55 5.94 -7.22
N LEU A 66 -10.79 5.88 -6.13
CA LEU A 66 -11.18 5.09 -4.95
C LEU A 66 -12.47 5.65 -4.32
N ASP A 67 -12.67 6.96 -4.42
CA ASP A 67 -13.78 7.71 -3.80
C ASP A 67 -13.88 7.49 -2.28
N ILE A 68 -12.73 7.26 -1.62
CA ILE A 68 -12.60 7.13 -0.17
C ILE A 68 -11.92 8.38 0.37
N GLY A 69 -12.69 9.22 1.04
CA GLY A 69 -12.17 10.34 1.82
C GLY A 69 -11.73 9.93 3.23
N PRO A 70 -11.09 10.84 3.98
CA PRO A 70 -10.59 10.56 5.33
C PRO A 70 -11.65 10.03 6.30
N SER A 71 -12.86 10.60 6.31
CA SER A 71 -13.94 10.16 7.21
C SER A 71 -14.32 8.69 7.00
N LEU A 72 -14.44 8.24 5.74
CA LEU A 72 -14.73 6.84 5.42
C LEU A 72 -13.57 5.92 5.82
N CYS A 73 -12.34 6.38 5.67
CA CYS A 73 -11.15 5.66 6.13
C CYS A 73 -11.14 5.49 7.65
N TYR A 74 -11.39 6.56 8.40
CA TYR A 74 -11.39 6.52 9.87
C TYR A 74 -12.52 5.64 10.41
N GLU A 75 -13.71 5.70 9.80
CA GLU A 75 -14.81 4.80 10.15
C GLU A 75 -14.46 3.32 9.90
N ALA A 76 -13.75 3.03 8.81
CA ALA A 76 -13.31 1.67 8.50
C ALA A 76 -12.26 1.16 9.51
N ILE A 77 -11.27 1.98 9.86
CA ILE A 77 -10.25 1.67 10.85
C ILE A 77 -10.90 1.44 12.22
N ALA A 78 -11.77 2.35 12.66
CA ALA A 78 -12.50 2.23 13.93
C ALA A 78 -13.29 0.92 14.00
N ARG A 79 -14.01 0.57 12.92
CA ARG A 79 -14.76 -0.69 12.82
C ARG A 79 -13.85 -1.92 12.89
N ALA A 80 -12.66 -1.86 12.29
CA ALA A 80 -11.69 -2.96 12.32
C ALA A 80 -11.02 -3.11 13.70
N ALA A 81 -10.78 -1.99 14.41
CA ALA A 81 -10.14 -1.97 15.73
C ALA A 81 -11.03 -2.52 16.85
N GLY A 82 -12.35 -2.36 16.77
CA GLY A 82 -13.31 -3.03 17.66
C GLY A 82 -14.45 -2.14 18.17
N PRO A 83 -15.34 -2.68 19.03
CA PRO A 83 -16.63 -2.06 19.35
C PRO A 83 -16.56 -0.76 20.17
N ASN A 84 -15.42 -0.43 20.78
CA ASN A 84 -15.22 0.76 21.60
C ASN A 84 -14.25 1.76 20.96
N VAL A 85 -13.98 1.62 19.66
CA VAL A 85 -13.18 2.57 18.90
C VAL A 85 -14.11 3.31 17.94
N THR A 86 -14.09 4.62 18.01
CA THR A 86 -14.86 5.51 17.14
C THR A 86 -13.94 6.17 16.11
N ALA A 87 -14.52 6.75 15.06
CA ALA A 87 -13.75 7.50 14.07
C ALA A 87 -13.05 8.73 14.70
N ALA A 88 -13.62 9.31 15.77
CA ALA A 88 -12.99 10.41 16.51
C ALA A 88 -11.74 9.93 17.26
N ASP A 89 -11.76 8.72 17.85
CA ASP A 89 -10.57 8.16 18.51
C ASP A 89 -9.43 7.94 17.51
N VAL A 90 -9.76 7.54 16.26
CA VAL A 90 -8.78 7.40 15.16
C VAL A 90 -8.23 8.77 14.77
N GLU A 91 -9.08 9.78 14.66
CA GLU A 91 -8.66 11.15 14.31
C GLU A 91 -7.77 11.77 15.40
N ASP A 92 -8.12 11.61 16.68
CA ASP A 92 -7.30 12.06 17.81
C ASP A 92 -5.93 11.37 17.78
N ARG A 93 -5.89 10.06 17.52
CA ARG A 93 -4.62 9.33 17.41
C ARG A 93 -3.79 9.76 16.20
N LEU A 94 -4.44 10.02 15.07
CA LEU A 94 -3.78 10.56 13.88
C LEU A 94 -3.16 11.93 14.18
N ALA A 95 -3.82 12.79 14.94
CA ALA A 95 -3.28 14.09 15.33
C ALA A 95 -2.01 13.98 16.19
N GLU A 96 -1.87 12.90 16.97
CA GLU A 96 -0.68 12.60 17.76
C GLU A 96 0.46 11.96 16.95
N THR A 97 0.12 10.94 16.14
CA THR A 97 1.12 10.12 15.41
C THR A 97 1.58 10.79 14.12
N GLY A 98 0.71 11.55 13.46
CA GLY A 98 1.01 12.25 12.21
C GLY A 98 0.96 11.39 10.95
N GLU A 99 0.70 10.08 11.07
CA GLU A 99 0.50 9.20 9.92
C GLU A 99 -0.60 8.14 10.15
N ILE A 100 -1.52 8.04 9.19
CA ILE A 100 -2.72 7.19 9.30
C ILE A 100 -2.38 5.70 9.16
N GLY A 101 -1.35 5.36 8.37
CA GLY A 101 -0.88 3.98 8.24
C GLY A 101 -0.37 3.38 9.55
N GLU A 102 0.18 4.19 10.47
CA GLU A 102 0.59 3.72 11.80
C GLU A 102 -0.57 3.59 12.80
N VAL A 103 -1.70 4.28 12.55
CA VAL A 103 -2.91 4.19 13.39
C VAL A 103 -3.73 2.94 13.07
N ALA A 104 -3.71 2.51 11.80
CA ALA A 104 -4.46 1.36 11.29
C ALA A 104 -3.88 0.01 11.73
#